data_AF-A0A923FAG8-F1
#
_entry.id   AF-A0A923FAG8-F1
#
_cell.length_a   1.000
_cell.length_b   1.000
_cell.length_c   1.000
_cell.angle_alpha   90.00
_cell.angle_beta   90.00
_cell.angle_gamma   90.00
#
_symmetry.space_group_name_H-M   'P 1'
#
loop_
_entity.id
_entity.type
_entity.pdbx_description
1 polymer ?
#
loop_
_entity_poly.entity_id
_entity_poly.type
_entity_poly.pdbx_seq_one_letter_code
_entity_poly.pdbx_strand_id
1 'polypeptide(L)'
;MQWKSAILLLALAASSVSQAAEINLSSARDFTRMEMLLKDDEGANPDHVQLSVTLTPEATERVAKISRESIGKPLTLSINGQPISTVTVHSVLGGQWKIAMLRPVAKKLLPTLIE
;
A
#
# COMPACT_ATOMS: atom_id res chain seq x y z
N MET A 1 24.95 5.20 49.64
CA MET A 1 25.06 5.89 48.33
C MET A 1 25.01 4.85 47.21
N GLN A 2 23.94 4.05 47.06
CA GLN A 2 22.71 4.31 46.28
C GLN A 2 22.85 4.76 44.80
N TRP A 3 24.04 4.72 44.18
CA TRP A 3 24.14 5.05 42.74
C TRP A 3 24.18 3.79 41.84
N LYS A 4 24.75 2.67 42.27
CA LYS A 4 25.12 1.58 41.33
C LYS A 4 23.94 0.76 40.79
N SER A 5 22.74 0.88 41.35
CA SER A 5 21.58 0.03 40.99
C SER A 5 20.62 0.67 39.98
N ALA A 6 20.83 1.91 39.56
CA ALA A 6 19.87 2.63 38.73
C ALA A 6 19.98 2.37 37.21
N ILE A 7 20.94 1.57 36.74
CA ILE A 7 21.21 1.40 35.30
C ILE A 7 20.48 0.18 34.69
N LEU A 8 19.90 -0.71 35.49
CA LEU A 8 19.39 -2.00 34.99
C LEU A 8 17.94 -2.01 34.47
N LEU A 9 17.25 -0.87 34.40
CA LEU A 9 15.81 -0.78 34.10
C LEU A 9 15.47 0.07 32.88
N LEU A 10 16.34 0.11 31.86
CA LEU A 10 16.11 0.84 30.61
C LEU A 10 16.22 -0.02 29.34
N ALA A 11 15.86 -1.32 29.41
CA ALA A 11 16.02 -2.25 28.28
C ALA A 11 14.71 -2.79 27.67
N LEU A 12 13.53 -2.37 28.13
CA LEU A 12 12.25 -2.96 27.69
C LEU A 12 11.27 -2.00 27.01
N ALA A 13 11.72 -0.80 26.62
CA ALA A 13 11.04 -0.05 25.58
C ALA A 13 11.48 -0.61 24.21
N ALA A 14 11.13 -1.88 23.95
CA ALA A 14 11.08 -2.37 22.58
C ALA A 14 9.98 -1.56 21.90
N SER A 15 10.36 -0.43 21.33
CA SER A 15 9.57 0.31 20.36
C SER A 15 9.17 -0.71 19.30
N SER A 16 7.95 -1.21 19.38
CA SER A 16 7.27 -1.85 18.27
C SER A 16 7.14 -0.76 17.21
N VAL A 17 8.20 -0.62 16.39
CA VAL A 17 8.12 0.09 15.13
C VAL A 17 7.01 -0.65 14.40
N SER A 18 5.83 -0.05 14.35
CA SER A 18 4.69 -0.58 13.62
C SER A 18 5.08 -0.51 12.14
N GLN A 19 5.82 -1.52 11.68
CA GLN A 19 6.18 -1.64 10.28
C GLN A 19 4.87 -1.73 9.51
N ALA A 20 4.66 -0.79 8.59
CA ALA A 20 3.50 -0.85 7.71
C ALA A 20 3.55 -2.20 7.00
N ALA A 21 2.44 -2.94 7.03
CA ALA A 21 2.35 -4.14 6.23
C ALA A 21 2.53 -3.77 4.74
N GLU A 22 3.11 -4.65 3.93
CA GLU A 22 3.38 -4.35 2.53
C GLU A 22 2.68 -5.34 1.61
N ILE A 23 2.03 -4.81 0.57
CA ILE A 23 1.53 -5.58 -0.57
C ILE A 23 2.33 -5.13 -1.78
N ASN A 24 3.02 -6.07 -2.42
CA ASN A 24 3.75 -5.83 -3.66
C ASN A 24 3.09 -6.63 -4.77
N LEU A 25 2.63 -5.94 -5.82
CA LEU A 25 1.97 -6.53 -6.98
C LEU A 25 2.80 -6.34 -8.25
N SER A 26 2.76 -7.32 -9.14
CA SER A 26 3.38 -7.26 -10.46
C SER A 26 2.35 -6.94 -11.54
N SER A 27 2.57 -5.89 -12.34
CA SER A 27 1.72 -5.55 -13.49
C SER A 27 1.57 -6.71 -14.47
N ALA A 28 2.64 -7.50 -14.67
CA ALA A 28 2.71 -8.60 -15.62
C ALA A 28 1.94 -9.86 -15.18
N ARG A 29 1.64 -10.03 -13.88
CA ARG A 29 1.12 -11.31 -13.34
C ARG A 29 -0.12 -11.18 -12.47
N ASP A 30 -0.24 -10.08 -11.75
CA ASP A 30 -1.22 -9.98 -10.67
C ASP A 30 -2.53 -9.30 -11.08
N PHE A 31 -2.58 -8.76 -12.30
CA PHE A 31 -3.73 -8.02 -12.81
C PHE A 31 -4.32 -8.70 -14.05
N THR A 32 -5.65 -8.78 -14.07
CA THR A 32 -6.42 -9.14 -15.27
C THR A 32 -6.90 -7.91 -16.03
N ARG A 33 -7.01 -6.75 -15.36
CA ARG A 33 -7.37 -5.47 -15.96
C ARG A 33 -6.77 -4.32 -15.15
N MET A 34 -6.22 -3.33 -15.84
CA MET A 34 -5.79 -2.07 -15.26
C MET A 34 -6.30 -0.91 -16.12
N GLU A 35 -6.89 0.09 -15.50
CA GLU A 35 -7.39 1.29 -16.18
C GLU A 35 -6.97 2.53 -15.42
N MET A 36 -6.27 3.43 -16.10
CA MET A 36 -5.78 4.66 -15.50
C MET A 36 -6.47 5.89 -16.11
N LEU A 37 -7.15 6.66 -15.27
CA LEU A 37 -7.68 7.97 -15.61
C LEU A 37 -6.64 9.03 -15.25
N LEU A 38 -5.92 9.49 -16.28
CA LEU A 38 -4.81 10.43 -16.13
C LEU A 38 -5.24 11.87 -15.93
N LYS A 39 -6.38 12.27 -16.49
CA LYS A 39 -6.84 13.65 -16.45
C LYS A 39 -8.36 13.68 -16.46
N ASP A 40 -8.90 14.48 -15.55
CA ASP A 40 -10.31 14.77 -15.43
C ASP A 40 -10.44 16.22 -14.95
N ASP A 41 -10.68 17.14 -15.88
CA ASP A 41 -10.78 18.58 -15.59
C ASP A 41 -12.09 18.92 -14.88
N GLU A 42 -13.09 18.04 -14.96
CA GLU A 42 -14.40 18.20 -14.31
C GLU A 42 -14.47 17.47 -12.96
N GLY A 43 -13.44 16.67 -12.64
CA GLY A 43 -13.35 15.87 -11.43
C GLY A 43 -13.01 16.67 -10.18
N ALA A 44 -13.43 16.16 -9.02
CA ALA A 44 -13.23 16.82 -7.72
C ALA A 44 -11.76 17.00 -7.30
N ASN A 45 -10.83 16.27 -7.93
CA ASN A 45 -9.41 16.20 -7.54
C ASN A 45 -8.48 16.28 -8.77
N PRO A 46 -8.28 17.47 -9.35
CA PRO A 46 -7.49 17.65 -10.57
C PRO A 46 -6.00 17.32 -10.40
N ASP A 47 -5.48 17.21 -9.17
CA ASP A 47 -4.08 16.82 -8.93
C ASP A 47 -3.86 15.31 -8.81
N HIS A 48 -4.94 14.53 -8.85
CA HIS A 48 -4.91 13.09 -8.69
C HIS A 48 -5.11 12.35 -10.01
N VAL A 49 -4.54 11.16 -10.06
CA VAL A 49 -4.74 10.14 -11.07
C VAL A 49 -5.44 8.98 -10.40
N GLN A 50 -6.47 8.43 -11.05
CA GLN A 50 -7.17 7.25 -10.55
C GLN A 50 -6.72 6.01 -11.33
N LEU A 51 -6.32 4.97 -10.62
CA LEU A 51 -6.03 3.65 -11.16
C LEU A 51 -7.10 2.68 -10.66
N SER A 52 -7.89 2.12 -11.59
CA SER A 52 -8.82 1.04 -11.31
C SER A 52 -8.15 -0.29 -11.68
N VAL A 53 -8.19 -1.26 -10.78
CA VAL A 53 -7.53 -2.55 -10.98
C VAL A 53 -8.48 -3.70 -10.74
N THR A 54 -8.30 -4.76 -11.52
CA THR A 54 -8.88 -6.08 -11.28
C THR A 54 -7.73 -7.08 -11.18
N LEU A 55 -7.64 -7.76 -10.05
CA LEU A 55 -6.61 -8.73 -9.75
C LEU A 55 -6.92 -10.09 -10.38
N THR A 56 -5.91 -10.94 -10.50
CA THR A 56 -6.10 -12.37 -10.69
C THR A 56 -6.69 -13.02 -9.43
N PRO A 57 -7.30 -14.22 -9.52
CA PRO A 57 -7.78 -14.93 -8.33
C PRO A 57 -6.67 -15.17 -7.30
N GLU A 58 -5.49 -15.59 -7.74
CA GLU A 58 -4.34 -15.84 -6.86
C GLU A 58 -3.90 -14.55 -6.13
N ALA A 59 -3.76 -13.43 -6.87
CA ALA A 59 -3.42 -12.16 -6.26
C ALA A 59 -4.50 -11.65 -5.30
N THR A 60 -5.78 -11.90 -5.61
CA THR A 60 -6.92 -11.56 -4.75
C THR A 60 -6.83 -12.27 -3.41
N GLU A 61 -6.54 -13.58 -3.40
CA GLU A 61 -6.39 -14.36 -2.17
C GLU A 61 -5.23 -13.85 -1.32
N ARG A 62 -4.08 -13.56 -1.93
CA ARG A 62 -2.91 -13.01 -1.24
C ARG A 62 -3.22 -11.64 -0.61
N VAL A 63 -3.85 -10.74 -1.38
CA VAL A 63 -4.26 -9.40 -0.90
C VAL A 63 -5.28 -9.50 0.22
N ALA A 64 -6.27 -10.39 0.11
CA ALA A 64 -7.28 -10.61 1.14
C ALA A 64 -6.66 -11.16 2.44
N LYS A 65 -5.64 -12.03 2.35
CA LYS A 65 -4.91 -12.52 3.51
C LYS A 65 -4.15 -11.39 4.22
N ILE A 66 -3.31 -10.65 3.49
CA ILE A 66 -2.46 -9.59 4.06
C ILE A 66 -3.32 -8.46 4.65
N SER A 67 -4.37 -8.03 3.93
CA SER A 67 -5.26 -6.97 4.42
C SER A 67 -6.01 -7.37 5.69
N ARG A 68 -6.44 -8.63 5.82
CA ARG A 68 -7.07 -9.15 7.04
C ARG A 68 -6.13 -9.12 8.25
N GLU A 69 -4.87 -9.49 8.05
CA GLU A 69 -3.83 -9.45 9.10
C GLU A 69 -3.42 -8.01 9.49
N SER A 70 -3.75 -7.05 8.62
CA SER A 70 -3.34 -5.64 8.74
C SER A 70 -4.48 -4.69 9.14
N ILE A 71 -5.64 -5.21 9.56
CA ILE A 71 -6.77 -4.37 10.01
C ILE A 71 -6.32 -3.46 11.15
N GLY A 72 -6.63 -2.16 11.02
CA GLY A 72 -6.27 -1.11 11.97
C GLY A 72 -4.80 -0.66 11.87
N LYS A 73 -4.03 -1.19 10.92
CA LYS A 73 -2.62 -0.84 10.71
C LYS A 73 -2.42 -0.16 9.35
N PRO A 74 -1.33 0.64 9.21
CA PRO A 74 -0.90 1.11 7.90
C PRO A 74 -0.48 -0.06 7.00
N LEU A 75 -0.92 0.01 5.75
CA LEU A 75 -0.60 -0.92 4.68
C LEU A 75 -0.09 -0.13 3.48
N THR A 76 1.13 -0.41 3.05
CA THR A 76 1.75 0.17 1.86
C THR A 76 1.50 -0.74 0.67
N LEU A 77 0.91 -0.19 -0.38
CA LEU A 77 0.78 -0.85 -1.67
C LEU A 77 1.92 -0.39 -2.59
N SER A 78 2.62 -1.36 -3.16
CA SER A 78 3.57 -1.16 -4.24
C SER A 78 3.15 -1.95 -5.48
N ILE A 79 3.46 -1.40 -6.66
CA ILE A 79 3.31 -2.07 -7.96
C ILE A 79 4.67 -2.03 -8.63
N ASN A 80 5.19 -3.18 -9.05
CA ASN A 80 6.54 -3.35 -9.61
C ASN A 80 7.63 -2.72 -8.74
N GLY A 81 7.50 -2.87 -7.41
CA GLY A 81 8.43 -2.28 -6.44
C GLY A 81 8.33 -0.75 -6.27
N GLN A 82 7.44 -0.06 -6.99
CA GLN A 82 7.16 1.36 -6.76
C GLN A 82 6.05 1.52 -5.71
N PRO A 83 6.31 2.17 -4.56
CA PRO A 83 5.27 2.44 -3.57
C PRO A 83 4.28 3.48 -4.11
N ILE A 84 3.00 3.13 -4.09
CA ILE A 84 1.93 3.92 -4.70
C ILE A 84 1.11 4.65 -3.65
N SER A 85 0.80 3.98 -2.54
CA SER A 85 -0.01 4.53 -1.47
C SER A 85 0.21 3.79 -0.16
N THR A 86 0.06 4.49 0.96
CA THR A 86 -0.01 3.90 2.30
C THR A 86 -1.33 4.32 2.95
N VAL A 87 -2.16 3.34 3.31
CA VAL A 87 -3.49 3.57 3.88
C VAL A 87 -3.70 2.73 5.13
N THR A 88 -4.54 3.20 6.05
CA THR A 88 -5.00 2.36 7.16
C THR A 88 -6.05 1.39 6.66
N VAL A 89 -5.86 0.10 6.92
CA VAL A 89 -6.81 -0.92 6.47
C VAL A 89 -7.99 -0.98 7.44
N HIS A 90 -9.18 -0.64 6.94
CA HIS A 90 -10.41 -0.74 7.74
C HIS A 90 -11.20 -2.01 7.45
N SER A 91 -10.97 -2.66 6.30
CA SER A 91 -11.64 -3.88 5.89
C SER A 91 -10.73 -4.72 4.99
N VAL A 92 -11.04 -6.00 4.88
CA VAL A 92 -10.37 -6.90 3.93
C VAL A 92 -10.53 -6.36 2.51
N LEU A 93 -9.43 -6.30 1.77
CA LEU A 93 -9.42 -5.89 0.36
C LEU A 93 -9.84 -7.06 -0.54
N GLY A 94 -10.72 -6.78 -1.49
CA GLY A 94 -11.14 -7.72 -2.52
C GLY A 94 -10.24 -7.68 -3.78
N GLY A 95 -10.70 -8.33 -4.84
CA GLY A 95 -9.97 -8.39 -6.12
C GLY A 95 -10.12 -7.16 -7.01
N GLN A 96 -11.05 -6.24 -6.71
CA GLN A 96 -11.30 -5.06 -7.52
C GLN A 96 -11.37 -3.80 -6.65
N TRP A 97 -10.62 -2.78 -7.05
CA TRP A 97 -10.44 -1.58 -6.26
C TRP A 97 -9.92 -0.41 -7.08
N LYS A 98 -10.05 0.79 -6.52
CA LYS A 98 -9.62 2.05 -7.11
C LYS A 98 -8.60 2.71 -6.19
N ILE A 99 -7.52 3.19 -6.77
CA ILE A 99 -6.44 3.87 -6.07
C ILE A 99 -6.36 5.28 -6.62
N ALA A 100 -6.50 6.28 -5.76
CA ALA A 100 -6.18 7.67 -6.08
C ALA A 100 -4.74 7.94 -5.65
N MET A 101 -3.95 8.54 -6.55
CA MET A 101 -2.55 8.90 -6.28
C MET A 101 -2.23 10.25 -6.89
N LEU A 102 -1.23 10.94 -6.34
CA LEU A 102 -0.76 12.21 -6.90
C LEU A 102 -0.10 11.98 -8.27
N ARG A 103 -0.25 12.94 -9.18
CA ARG A 103 0.37 12.91 -10.53
C ARG A 103 1.86 12.54 -10.53
N PRO A 104 2.73 13.04 -9.61
CA PRO A 104 4.14 12.66 -9.60
C PRO A 104 4.37 11.16 -9.34
N VAL A 105 3.53 10.51 -8.54
CA VAL A 105 3.60 9.06 -8.28
C VAL A 105 3.16 8.30 -9.53
N ALA A 106 2.04 8.71 -10.15
CA ALA A 106 1.56 8.10 -11.38
C ALA A 106 2.59 8.17 -12.51
N LYS A 107 3.30 9.31 -12.67
CA LYS A 107 4.36 9.46 -13.68
C LYS A 107 5.51 8.45 -13.52
N LYS A 108 5.85 8.08 -12.28
CA LYS A 108 6.89 7.06 -12.01
C LYS A 108 6.38 5.65 -12.29
N LEU A 109 5.11 5.39 -12.01
CA LEU A 109 4.47 4.09 -12.19
C LEU A 109 4.14 3.77 -13.65
N LEU A 110 3.66 4.76 -14.42
CA LEU A 110 3.20 4.59 -15.80
C LEU A 110 4.10 3.74 -16.71
N PRO A 111 5.41 4.02 -16.83
CA PRO A 111 6.27 3.24 -17.74
C PRO A 111 6.44 1.80 -17.28
N THR A 112 6.21 1.48 -16.00
CA THR A 112 6.36 0.13 -15.49
C THR A 112 5.07 -0.69 -15.63
N LEU A 113 3.91 -0.06 -15.81
CA LEU A 113 2.63 -0.78 -15.94
C LEU A 113 2.49 -1.53 -17.26
N ILE A 114 3.26 -1.14 -18.26
CA ILE A 114 3.26 -1.71 -19.60
C ILE A 114 4.48 -2.63 -19.69
N GLU A 115 4.30 -3.90 -19.33
CA GLU A 115 5.27 -4.99 -19.57
C GLU A 115 4.77 -5.95 -20.65
#